data_AF-A0A8J0T4Z6-F1
#
_entry.id   AF-A0A8J0T4Z6-F1
#
_cell.length_a   1.000
_cell.length_b   1.000
_cell.length_c   1.000
_cell.angle_alpha   90.00
_cell.angle_beta   90.00
_cell.angle_gamma   90.00
#
_symmetry.space_group_name_H-M   'P 1'
#
loop_
_entity.id
_entity.type
_entity.pdbx_description
1 polymer ?
#
loop_
_entity_poly.entity_id
_entity_poly.type
_entity_poly.pdbx_seq_one_letter_code
_entity_poly.pdbx_strand_id
1 'polypeptide(L)'
;MGTPTAFASWVRWERRVDDRGRVYYVDHNTRTTTWQRPTMESVRNFEQWQSQRNQLQGAMQQFNQRYLYSASMLSAENDPLGPLPPGWERRVDSTDRVYFVNHNTKTTQWEDPRTQGLQNEDPLPEGWEIRYTREGVKYFVDHNTKTTTFSDPRTGKSAVSKGPQIAYERSFRWKLAHFRYLCQSNALPSHVKITVSRQTLFEDSFQQIMALKPYDLRRRLYVMFRGEEGLDYGGLAREWFFLLSHEVLNPMYCLFEYAGKSNYCLQINPASTINPDHLSYFCFIGRFIAMALFHGKFIDTGFSLPFYKRMLSKKLTIKDLESIDPEFYNSLIWIRDNNIEECNLEMYFSVDMEILGKVTSHDFKPEGSNILVTEENKEEYIGLMAEWRFSRGVEEQTKAFLDGFNAVVPLQWLQYFDEKELEVMLCGMQEVDLSDWQRNTVYRHYTRNSKQIIWFWQFVKEMDNEVRLRLMQFVTGTCRLPLGGFAELMGSNGPQKFCIEKVGKETWLPRSHTCFNRLDLPPYKSYEQLKEKLLFAIEETEGFGQE
;
A
#
# COMPACT_ATOMS: atom_id res chain seq x y z
N MET A 1 5.01 7.55 -49.36
CA MET A 1 6.22 7.43 -48.52
C MET A 1 6.05 6.18 -47.70
N GLY A 2 6.94 5.20 -47.91
CA GLY A 2 6.74 3.80 -47.51
C GLY A 2 6.71 3.59 -46.00
N THR A 3 5.89 2.63 -45.59
CA THR A 3 5.89 2.00 -44.26
C THR A 3 7.28 1.44 -43.97
N PRO A 4 7.86 1.65 -42.76
CA PRO A 4 9.10 1.01 -42.39
C PRO A 4 8.88 -0.51 -42.29
N THR A 5 9.64 -1.26 -43.05
CA THR A 5 9.65 -2.73 -43.05
C THR A 5 10.13 -3.26 -41.69
N ALA A 6 9.50 -4.34 -41.22
CA ALA A 6 9.75 -5.01 -39.93
C ALA A 6 11.22 -5.42 -39.68
N PHE A 7 12.06 -5.42 -40.71
CA PHE A 7 13.49 -5.71 -40.62
C PHE A 7 14.33 -4.64 -39.90
N ALA A 8 13.88 -3.38 -39.84
CA ALA A 8 14.67 -2.30 -39.21
C ALA A 8 14.70 -2.37 -37.67
N SER A 9 13.80 -3.11 -37.04
CA SER A 9 13.71 -3.22 -35.57
C SER A 9 14.75 -4.16 -34.94
N TRP A 10 15.29 -5.11 -35.71
CA TRP A 10 16.27 -6.11 -35.24
C TRP A 10 17.72 -5.60 -35.26
N VAL A 11 18.00 -4.44 -35.87
CA VAL A 11 19.36 -3.84 -35.89
C VAL A 11 19.72 -3.16 -34.56
N ARG A 12 18.74 -2.98 -33.67
CA ARG A 12 18.88 -2.25 -32.40
C ARG A 12 19.44 -3.11 -31.25
N TRP A 13 19.15 -4.41 -31.25
CA TRP A 13 19.44 -5.32 -30.13
C TRP A 13 20.46 -6.39 -30.51
N GLU A 14 21.53 -6.51 -29.72
CA GLU A 14 22.58 -7.52 -29.87
C GLU A 14 22.48 -8.56 -28.76
N ARG A 15 22.60 -9.84 -29.14
CA ARG A 15 22.74 -10.96 -28.20
C ARG A 15 24.21 -11.06 -27.78
N ARG A 16 24.46 -11.06 -26.48
CA ARG A 16 25.78 -11.25 -25.87
C ARG A 16 25.80 -12.43 -24.91
N VAL A 17 27.00 -12.82 -24.51
CA VAL A 17 27.26 -13.88 -23.54
C VAL A 17 28.20 -13.33 -22.49
N ASP A 18 27.90 -13.58 -21.21
CA ASP A 18 28.76 -13.16 -20.11
C ASP A 18 29.89 -14.17 -19.84
N ASP A 19 30.77 -13.85 -18.89
CA ASP A 19 31.91 -14.69 -18.51
C ASP A 19 31.51 -16.08 -17.99
N ARG A 20 30.23 -16.28 -17.63
CA ARG A 20 29.67 -17.54 -17.15
C ARG A 20 28.90 -18.30 -18.24
N GLY A 21 28.94 -17.84 -19.49
CA GLY A 21 28.25 -18.48 -20.61
C GLY A 21 26.74 -18.16 -20.67
N ARG A 22 26.24 -17.22 -19.87
CA ARG A 22 24.82 -16.85 -19.81
C ARG A 22 24.51 -15.81 -20.89
N VAL A 23 23.38 -15.98 -21.56
CA VAL A 23 22.94 -15.09 -22.66
C VAL A 23 22.22 -13.88 -22.11
N TYR A 24 22.57 -12.68 -22.60
CA TYR A 24 21.86 -11.43 -22.34
C TYR A 24 21.75 -10.60 -23.62
N TYR A 25 20.98 -9.51 -23.59
CA TYR A 25 20.70 -8.65 -24.74
C TYR A 25 21.05 -7.20 -24.45
N VAL A 26 21.59 -6.49 -25.44
CA VAL A 26 22.02 -5.09 -25.34
C VAL A 26 21.40 -4.25 -26.45
N ASP A 27 20.76 -3.14 -26.08
CA ASP A 27 20.31 -2.11 -27.01
C ASP A 27 21.43 -1.09 -27.23
N HIS A 28 21.95 -0.99 -28.45
CA HIS A 28 23.05 -0.07 -28.75
C HIS A 28 22.66 1.41 -28.74
N ASN A 29 21.39 1.72 -28.93
CA ASN A 29 20.92 3.10 -29.00
C ASN A 29 20.70 3.69 -27.60
N THR A 30 20.05 2.91 -26.72
CA THR A 30 19.74 3.36 -25.35
C THR A 30 20.79 2.89 -24.34
N ARG A 31 21.71 2.01 -24.74
CA ARG A 31 22.67 1.31 -23.86
C ARG A 31 22.01 0.48 -22.76
N THR A 32 20.76 0.10 -22.97
CA THR A 32 19.98 -0.72 -22.03
C THR A 32 20.34 -2.19 -22.19
N THR A 33 20.36 -2.93 -21.10
CA THR A 33 20.59 -4.38 -21.11
C THR A 33 19.43 -5.12 -20.47
N THR A 34 19.12 -6.33 -20.96
CA THR A 34 18.13 -7.21 -20.34
C THR A 34 18.49 -8.68 -20.52
N TRP A 35 18.02 -9.53 -19.60
CA TRP A 35 18.16 -10.99 -19.69
C TRP A 35 17.09 -11.64 -20.57
N GLN A 36 15.93 -10.99 -20.72
CA GLN A 36 14.85 -11.49 -21.54
C GLN A 36 15.07 -11.12 -23.01
N ARG A 37 14.78 -12.05 -23.92
CA ARG A 37 14.82 -11.74 -25.35
C ARG A 37 13.81 -10.63 -25.67
N PRO A 38 14.26 -9.48 -26.20
CA PRO A 38 13.36 -8.38 -26.51
C PRO A 38 12.42 -8.77 -27.65
N THR A 39 11.13 -8.49 -27.46
CA THR A 39 10.08 -8.62 -28.48
C THR A 39 9.58 -7.23 -28.86
N MET A 40 8.83 -7.12 -29.97
CA MET A 40 8.20 -5.83 -30.32
C MET A 40 7.29 -5.30 -29.21
N GLU A 41 6.62 -6.19 -28.49
CA GLU A 41 5.77 -5.83 -27.35
C GLU A 41 6.59 -5.36 -26.16
N SER A 42 7.65 -6.07 -25.77
CA SER A 42 8.48 -5.67 -24.62
C SER A 42 9.20 -4.34 -24.87
N VAL A 43 9.66 -4.09 -26.11
CA VAL A 43 10.25 -2.82 -26.51
C VAL A 43 9.23 -1.68 -26.44
N ARG A 44 8.00 -1.90 -26.92
CA ARG A 44 6.92 -0.89 -26.83
C ARG A 44 6.58 -0.56 -25.37
N ASN A 45 6.46 -1.58 -24.52
CA ASN A 45 6.18 -1.40 -23.11
C ASN A 45 7.29 -0.60 -22.40
N PHE A 46 8.56 -0.89 -22.73
CA PHE A 46 9.69 -0.12 -22.22
C PHE A 46 9.70 1.33 -22.70
N GLU A 47 9.40 1.59 -23.98
CA GLU A 47 9.31 2.95 -24.52
C GLU A 47 8.18 3.77 -23.87
N GLN A 48 7.03 3.13 -23.60
CA GLN A 48 5.93 3.76 -22.86
C GLN A 48 6.33 4.10 -21.42
N TRP A 49 6.97 3.17 -20.72
CA TRP A 49 7.50 3.40 -19.37
C TRP A 49 8.53 4.55 -19.36
N GLN A 50 9.44 4.59 -20.33
CA GLN A 50 10.44 5.65 -20.46
C GLN A 50 9.81 7.02 -20.75
N SER A 51 8.74 7.07 -21.55
CA SER A 51 7.98 8.29 -21.81
C SER A 51 7.31 8.84 -20.54
N GLN A 52 6.68 7.97 -19.74
CA GLN A 52 6.09 8.34 -18.45
C GLN A 52 7.16 8.85 -17.48
N ARG A 53 8.31 8.19 -17.45
CA ARG A 53 9.46 8.62 -16.66
C ARG A 53 9.95 10.04 -17.03
N ASN A 54 9.88 10.44 -18.29
CA ASN A 54 10.29 11.79 -18.70
C ASN A 54 9.34 12.88 -18.17
N GLN A 55 8.13 12.52 -17.74
CA GLN A 55 7.17 13.43 -17.11
C GLN A 55 7.37 13.59 -15.59
N LEU A 56 8.39 12.94 -15.00
CA LEU A 56 8.62 12.90 -13.55
C LEU A 56 8.89 14.26 -12.90
N GLN A 57 9.28 15.30 -13.65
CA GLN A 57 9.48 16.64 -13.07
C GLN A 57 8.18 17.19 -12.45
N GLY A 58 7.02 16.95 -13.07
CA GLY A 58 5.71 17.32 -12.50
C GLY A 58 5.33 16.43 -11.31
N ALA A 59 5.64 15.14 -11.38
CA ALA A 59 5.37 14.17 -10.32
C ALA A 59 6.18 14.45 -9.05
N MET A 60 7.43 14.90 -9.17
CA MET A 60 8.27 15.23 -8.01
C MET A 60 7.70 16.39 -7.19
N GLN A 61 7.06 17.38 -7.84
CA GLN A 61 6.40 18.49 -7.13
C GLN A 61 5.20 18.00 -6.32
N GLN A 62 4.30 17.22 -6.92
CA GLN A 62 3.16 16.62 -6.23
C GLN A 62 3.62 15.65 -5.12
N PHE A 63 4.65 14.85 -5.37
CA PHE A 63 5.25 13.96 -4.40
C PHE A 63 5.81 14.72 -3.18
N ASN A 64 6.48 15.86 -3.40
CA ASN A 64 6.95 16.72 -2.32
C ASN A 64 5.81 17.34 -1.49
N GLN A 65 4.65 17.62 -2.10
CA GLN A 65 3.46 18.11 -1.36
C GLN A 65 2.96 17.09 -0.34
N ARG A 66 3.10 15.77 -0.61
CA ARG A 66 2.73 14.72 0.35
C ARG A 66 3.51 14.86 1.66
N TYR A 67 4.79 15.23 1.62
CA TYR A 67 5.59 15.49 2.83
C TYR A 67 5.10 16.70 3.62
N LEU A 68 4.68 17.78 2.95
CA LEU A 68 4.15 18.97 3.62
C LEU A 68 2.83 18.66 4.34
N TYR A 69 1.96 17.91 3.67
CA TYR A 69 0.67 17.49 4.22
C TYR A 69 0.84 16.50 5.38
N SER A 70 1.69 15.48 5.24
CA SER A 70 1.95 14.54 6.34
C SER A 70 2.66 15.19 7.53
N ALA A 71 3.51 16.19 7.30
CA ALA A 71 4.17 16.93 8.38
C ALA A 71 3.18 17.74 9.23
N SER A 72 2.17 18.37 8.61
CA SER A 72 1.14 19.09 9.37
C SER A 72 0.33 18.14 10.26
N MET A 73 0.02 16.94 9.78
CA MET A 73 -0.68 15.91 10.57
C MET A 73 0.18 15.36 11.72
N LEU A 74 1.48 15.11 11.50
CA LEU A 74 2.38 14.60 12.54
C LEU A 74 2.74 15.65 13.59
N SER A 75 2.75 16.94 13.24
CA SER A 75 3.03 18.02 14.19
C SER A 75 1.94 18.22 15.25
N ALA A 76 0.71 17.73 14.99
CA ALA A 76 -0.43 17.91 15.88
C ALA A 76 -0.34 17.07 17.17
N GLU A 77 0.29 15.89 17.16
CA GLU A 77 0.20 14.92 18.28
C GLU A 77 1.46 14.04 18.44
N ASN A 78 2.66 14.55 18.12
CA ASN A 78 3.91 13.80 18.16
C ASN A 78 4.45 13.56 19.58
N ASP A 79 3.59 13.08 20.48
CA ASP A 79 3.93 12.95 21.88
C ASP A 79 3.69 11.53 22.42
N PRO A 80 4.75 10.82 22.85
CA PRO A 80 4.68 9.44 23.32
C PRO A 80 3.79 9.27 24.57
N LEU A 81 3.39 10.36 25.24
CA LEU A 81 2.49 10.35 26.39
C LEU A 81 0.99 10.53 26.01
N GLY A 82 0.64 10.49 24.72
CA GLY A 82 -0.73 10.69 24.23
C GLY A 82 -1.11 12.16 24.09
N PRO A 83 -2.37 12.52 23.82
CA PRO A 83 -2.76 13.93 23.72
C PRO A 83 -2.60 14.66 25.06
N LEU A 84 -2.27 15.95 25.01
CA LEU A 84 -2.26 16.79 26.20
C LEU A 84 -3.68 16.87 26.83
N PRO A 85 -3.79 16.97 28.16
CA PRO A 85 -5.10 17.11 28.81
C PRO A 85 -5.86 18.34 28.28
N PRO A 86 -7.21 18.34 28.29
CA PRO A 86 -8.00 19.45 27.78
C PRO A 86 -7.60 20.80 28.38
N GLY A 87 -7.35 21.78 27.51
CA GLY A 87 -6.91 23.12 27.90
C GLY A 87 -5.39 23.29 28.03
N TRP A 88 -4.59 22.26 27.76
CA TRP A 88 -3.13 22.37 27.69
C TRP A 88 -2.63 22.49 26.25
N GLU A 89 -1.59 23.30 26.05
CA GLU A 89 -0.94 23.53 24.76
C GLU A 89 0.58 23.39 24.90
N ARG A 90 1.21 22.61 24.03
CA ARG A 90 2.68 22.53 23.94
C ARG A 90 3.19 23.67 23.07
N ARG A 91 4.18 24.39 23.56
CA ARG A 91 4.88 25.46 22.83
C ARG A 91 6.38 25.25 22.88
N VAL A 92 7.07 25.95 21.97
CA VAL A 92 8.53 25.95 21.88
C VAL A 92 8.99 27.41 21.97
N ASP A 93 9.99 27.67 22.81
CA ASP A 93 10.56 29.01 22.94
C ASP A 93 11.54 29.34 21.80
N SER A 94 12.10 30.56 21.78
CA SER A 94 13.07 30.98 20.78
C SER A 94 14.42 30.24 20.83
N THR A 95 14.61 29.34 21.80
CA THR A 95 15.80 28.51 22.00
C THR A 95 15.51 27.02 21.75
N ASP A 96 14.40 26.70 21.09
CA ASP A 96 13.94 25.33 20.82
C ASP A 96 13.59 24.51 22.07
N ARG A 97 13.38 25.16 23.23
CA ARG A 97 12.96 24.46 24.45
C ARG A 97 11.44 24.38 24.55
N VAL A 98 10.96 23.19 24.85
CA VAL A 98 9.52 22.92 25.00
C VAL A 98 9.02 23.44 26.35
N TYR A 99 7.86 24.09 26.34
CA TYR A 99 7.11 24.47 27.54
C TYR A 99 5.61 24.27 27.30
N PHE A 100 4.83 24.16 28.38
CA PHE A 100 3.41 23.84 28.34
C PHE A 100 2.59 24.98 28.91
N VAL A 101 1.53 25.37 28.20
CA VAL A 101 0.60 26.44 28.57
C VAL A 101 -0.73 25.82 28.97
N ASN A 102 -1.21 26.10 30.16
CA ASN A 102 -2.55 25.74 30.60
C ASN A 102 -3.49 26.94 30.40
N HIS A 103 -4.40 26.83 29.43
CA HIS A 103 -5.39 27.85 29.10
C HIS A 103 -6.52 27.98 30.10
N ASN A 104 -6.76 26.96 30.93
CA ASN A 104 -7.78 26.97 31.97
C ASN A 104 -7.30 27.78 33.19
N THR A 105 -6.04 27.59 33.59
CA THR A 105 -5.44 28.29 34.75
C THR A 105 -4.62 29.53 34.35
N LYS A 106 -4.41 29.75 33.05
CA LYS A 106 -3.56 30.81 32.49
C LYS A 106 -2.12 30.76 33.03
N THR A 107 -1.59 29.56 33.22
CA THR A 107 -0.22 29.34 33.71
C THR A 107 0.65 28.66 32.65
N THR A 108 1.97 28.82 32.77
CA THR A 108 2.95 28.12 31.94
C THR A 108 3.90 27.32 32.81
N GLN A 109 4.35 26.17 32.33
CA GLN A 109 5.32 25.33 33.01
C GLN A 109 6.28 24.65 32.04
N TRP A 110 7.44 24.23 32.52
CA TRP A 110 8.45 23.54 31.72
C TRP A 110 8.26 22.02 31.71
N GLU A 111 7.73 21.50 32.80
CA GLU A 111 7.46 20.07 32.98
C GLU A 111 6.16 19.67 32.29
N ASP A 112 6.13 18.47 31.74
CA ASP A 112 4.96 17.97 31.05
C ASP A 112 3.82 17.69 32.04
N PRO A 113 2.61 18.24 31.86
CA PRO A 113 1.48 17.97 32.75
C PRO A 113 1.11 16.49 32.81
N ARG A 114 1.49 15.69 31.81
CA ARG A 114 1.32 14.23 31.79
C ARG A 114 2.45 13.49 32.49
N THR A 115 3.43 14.16 33.06
CA THR A 115 4.49 13.53 33.88
C THR A 115 4.39 13.91 35.35
N GLN A 116 3.64 14.97 35.66
CA GLN A 116 3.40 15.45 37.02
C GLN A 116 2.37 14.54 37.70
N GLY A 117 2.86 13.63 38.56
CA GLY A 117 2.07 12.61 39.26
C GLY A 117 2.40 11.16 38.87
N LEU A 118 3.31 10.96 37.91
CA LEU A 118 3.55 9.67 37.23
C LEU A 118 4.87 8.97 37.59
N GLN A 119 5.44 9.24 38.76
CA GLN A 119 6.66 8.54 39.21
C GLN A 119 6.48 7.03 39.51
N ASN A 120 5.27 6.46 39.43
CA ASN A 120 4.97 5.11 39.92
C ASN A 120 4.04 4.23 39.05
N GLU A 121 3.78 4.57 37.78
CA GLU A 121 2.94 3.70 36.94
C GLU A 121 3.77 2.97 35.88
N ASP A 122 3.67 1.64 35.88
CA ASP A 122 4.27 0.79 34.86
C ASP A 122 3.79 1.17 33.44
N PRO A 123 4.62 0.96 32.40
CA PRO A 123 4.20 1.17 31.02
C PRO A 123 2.95 0.33 30.69
N LEU A 124 2.11 0.83 29.77
CA LEU A 124 0.98 0.05 29.29
C LEU A 124 1.46 -1.27 28.66
N PRO A 125 0.67 -2.35 28.78
CA PRO A 125 0.95 -3.58 28.05
C PRO A 125 1.00 -3.33 26.54
N GLU A 126 1.69 -4.22 25.82
CA GLU A 126 1.83 -4.12 24.36
C GLU A 126 0.45 -4.10 23.66
N GLY A 127 0.27 -3.18 22.71
CA GLY A 127 -0.98 -3.01 21.97
C GLY A 127 -2.07 -2.20 22.68
N TRP A 128 -1.79 -1.58 23.83
CA TRP A 128 -2.74 -0.72 24.55
C TRP A 128 -2.47 0.78 24.36
N GLU A 129 -3.52 1.55 24.10
CA GLU A 129 -3.50 3.02 23.96
C GLU A 129 -4.40 3.68 25.03
N ILE A 130 -3.97 4.83 25.57
CA ILE A 130 -4.82 5.70 26.43
C ILE A 130 -5.45 6.79 25.58
N ARG A 131 -6.76 7.00 25.75
CA ARG A 131 -7.50 8.09 25.12
C ARG A 131 -8.43 8.80 26.10
N TYR A 132 -9.00 9.91 25.64
CA TYR A 132 -9.97 10.71 26.38
C TYR A 132 -11.22 10.92 25.55
N THR A 133 -12.40 10.84 26.17
CA THR A 133 -13.66 11.24 25.52
C THR A 133 -13.71 12.75 25.30
N ARG A 134 -14.71 13.25 24.56
CA ARG A 134 -14.91 14.70 24.39
C ARG A 134 -15.12 15.42 25.71
N GLU A 135 -15.64 14.71 26.70
CA GLU A 135 -15.88 15.16 28.07
C GLU A 135 -14.63 15.03 28.95
N GLY A 136 -13.49 14.58 28.40
CA GLY A 136 -12.22 14.44 29.11
C GLY A 136 -12.07 13.17 29.94
N VAL A 137 -12.94 12.17 29.76
CA VAL A 137 -12.89 10.92 30.53
C VAL A 137 -11.85 9.97 29.93
N LYS A 138 -10.90 9.50 30.75
CA LYS A 138 -9.87 8.54 30.35
C LYS A 138 -10.49 7.17 30.03
N TYR A 139 -10.15 6.61 28.87
CA TYR A 139 -10.44 5.23 28.50
C TYR A 139 -9.22 4.60 27.81
N PHE A 140 -9.26 3.28 27.64
CA PHE A 140 -8.17 2.47 27.11
C PHE A 140 -8.65 1.72 25.87
N VAL A 141 -7.79 1.65 24.86
CA VAL A 141 -8.04 0.95 23.60
C VAL A 141 -7.09 -0.23 23.52
N ASP A 142 -7.63 -1.43 23.33
CA ASP A 142 -6.86 -2.65 23.12
C ASP A 142 -6.84 -2.98 21.62
N HIS A 143 -5.72 -2.71 20.96
CA HIS A 143 -5.52 -3.02 19.54
C HIS A 143 -5.37 -4.51 19.26
N ASN A 144 -5.07 -5.34 20.27
CA ASN A 144 -4.95 -6.79 20.10
C ASN A 144 -6.35 -7.41 19.93
N THR A 145 -7.30 -7.00 20.77
CA THR A 145 -8.69 -7.49 20.71
C THR A 145 -9.63 -6.58 19.90
N LYS A 146 -9.16 -5.43 19.43
CA LYS A 146 -9.95 -4.38 18.75
C LYS A 146 -11.13 -3.93 19.63
N THR A 147 -10.90 -3.74 20.92
CA THR A 147 -11.92 -3.34 21.90
C THR A 147 -11.52 -2.08 22.68
N THR A 148 -12.46 -1.49 23.42
CA THR A 148 -12.19 -0.38 24.34
C THR A 148 -12.73 -0.70 25.74
N THR A 149 -12.12 -0.10 26.76
CA THR A 149 -12.55 -0.26 28.16
C THR A 149 -12.20 0.98 28.97
N PHE A 150 -12.95 1.25 30.04
CA PHE A 150 -12.59 2.28 31.03
C PHE A 150 -11.67 1.75 32.13
N SER A 151 -11.45 0.44 32.17
CA SER A 151 -10.58 -0.23 33.13
C SER A 151 -9.13 -0.17 32.68
N ASP A 152 -8.25 0.35 33.53
CA ASP A 152 -6.82 0.37 33.26
C ASP A 152 -6.28 -1.07 33.20
N PRO A 153 -5.63 -1.49 32.10
CA PRO A 153 -5.14 -2.86 31.94
C PRO A 153 -4.03 -3.22 32.93
N ARG A 154 -3.37 -2.23 33.55
CA ARG A 154 -2.28 -2.45 34.50
C ARG A 154 -2.79 -2.67 35.93
N THR A 155 -3.85 -1.95 36.29
CA THR A 155 -4.33 -1.89 37.69
C THR A 155 -5.74 -2.45 37.89
N GLY A 156 -6.47 -2.71 36.79
CA GLY A 156 -7.87 -3.11 36.81
C GLY A 156 -8.83 -2.02 37.30
N LYS A 157 -8.34 -0.82 37.63
CA LYS A 157 -9.15 0.28 38.13
C LYS A 157 -9.91 0.94 36.99
N SER A 158 -11.23 1.03 37.12
CA SER A 158 -12.05 1.75 36.15
C SER A 158 -12.23 3.20 36.55
N ALA A 159 -12.07 4.10 35.58
CA ALA A 159 -12.41 5.52 35.75
C ALA A 159 -13.94 5.73 35.87
N VAL A 160 -14.76 4.76 35.46
CA VAL A 160 -16.24 4.85 35.45
C VAL A 160 -16.87 3.51 35.82
N SER A 161 -17.89 3.48 36.68
CA SER A 161 -18.56 2.24 37.10
C SER A 161 -19.45 1.61 36.01
N LYS A 162 -20.01 2.44 35.11
CA LYS A 162 -20.74 2.06 33.88
C LYS A 162 -20.64 3.21 32.86
N GLY A 163 -19.52 3.29 32.14
CA GLY A 163 -19.38 4.24 31.03
C GLY A 163 -20.13 3.76 29.77
N PRO A 164 -20.55 4.66 28.87
CA PRO A 164 -21.09 4.27 27.57
C PRO A 164 -20.06 3.45 26.80
N GLN A 165 -20.50 2.39 26.11
CA GLN A 165 -19.59 1.56 25.32
C GLN A 165 -19.02 2.40 24.17
N ILE A 166 -17.71 2.72 24.25
CA ILE A 166 -17.04 3.50 23.21
C ILE A 166 -16.70 2.54 22.08
N ALA A 167 -17.17 2.85 20.87
CA ALA A 167 -16.79 2.07 19.69
C ALA A 167 -15.26 2.14 19.50
N TYR A 168 -14.65 1.01 19.20
CA TYR A 168 -13.24 0.97 18.82
C TYR A 168 -13.01 1.84 17.58
N GLU A 169 -12.04 2.75 17.66
CA GLU A 169 -11.63 3.59 16.54
C GLU A 169 -10.22 3.20 16.13
N ARG A 170 -10.01 2.86 14.86
CA ARG A 170 -8.68 2.52 14.33
C ARG A 170 -7.82 3.77 14.31
N SER A 171 -6.98 3.95 15.33
CA SER A 171 -6.05 5.05 15.37
C SER A 171 -4.83 4.80 14.48
N PHE A 172 -4.96 5.08 13.18
CA PHE A 172 -3.80 5.07 12.28
C PHE A 172 -2.69 5.99 12.80
N ARG A 173 -3.07 7.16 13.33
CA ARG A 173 -2.14 8.16 13.87
C ARG A 173 -1.34 7.66 15.06
N TRP A 174 -1.99 7.04 16.05
CA TRP A 174 -1.29 6.48 17.22
C TRP A 174 -0.36 5.36 16.80
N LYS A 175 -0.84 4.40 15.99
CA LYS A 175 -0.01 3.31 15.47
C LYS A 175 1.22 3.85 14.74
N LEU A 176 1.03 4.86 13.88
CA LEU A 176 2.11 5.52 13.16
C LEU A 176 3.09 6.20 14.12
N ALA A 177 2.62 6.95 15.11
CA ALA A 177 3.48 7.59 16.11
C ALA A 177 4.29 6.57 16.91
N HIS A 178 3.65 5.48 17.34
CA HIS A 178 4.32 4.37 18.02
C HIS A 178 5.38 3.71 17.12
N PHE A 179 5.05 3.41 15.87
CA PHE A 179 6.01 2.88 14.89
C PHE A 179 7.20 3.84 14.64
N ARG A 180 6.94 5.15 14.58
CA ARG A 180 7.99 6.17 14.44
C ARG A 180 8.92 6.19 15.66
N TYR A 181 8.36 6.06 16.86
CA TYR A 181 9.14 5.94 18.09
C TYR A 181 10.01 4.67 18.11
N LEU A 182 9.47 3.52 17.65
CA LEU A 182 10.24 2.28 17.49
C LEU A 182 11.42 2.47 16.53
N CYS A 183 11.21 3.13 15.39
CA CYS A 183 12.28 3.42 14.44
C CYS A 183 13.34 4.35 15.04
N GLN A 184 12.92 5.43 15.71
CA GLN A 184 13.82 6.41 16.32
C GLN A 184 14.67 5.80 17.44
N SER A 185 14.06 5.00 18.32
CA SER A 185 14.76 4.31 19.43
C SER A 185 15.75 3.25 18.94
N ASN A 186 15.55 2.70 17.74
CA ASN A 186 16.44 1.74 17.10
C ASN A 186 17.39 2.37 16.07
N ALA A 187 17.42 3.70 15.94
CA ALA A 187 18.33 4.40 15.06
C ALA A 187 19.76 4.31 15.58
N LEU A 188 20.69 3.96 14.70
CA LEU A 188 22.11 3.89 15.07
C LEU A 188 22.76 5.28 14.92
N PRO A 189 23.72 5.64 15.79
CA PRO A 189 24.47 6.88 15.66
C PRO A 189 25.31 6.87 14.37
N SER A 190 25.87 8.02 14.00
CA SER A 190 26.60 8.22 12.73
C SER A 190 25.70 8.18 11.48
N HIS A 191 26.33 8.17 10.32
CA HIS A 191 25.69 8.23 9.01
C HIS A 191 26.25 7.17 8.07
N VAL A 192 25.48 6.83 7.05
CA VAL A 192 25.89 6.01 5.92
C VAL A 192 25.84 6.82 4.63
N LYS A 193 26.90 6.73 3.85
CA LYS A 193 27.07 7.51 2.62
C LYS A 193 26.70 6.66 1.41
N ILE A 194 25.75 7.14 0.61
CA ILE A 194 25.28 6.48 -0.61
C ILE A 194 25.61 7.39 -1.79
N THR A 195 26.57 7.00 -2.63
CA THR A 195 27.12 7.80 -3.74
C THR A 195 26.73 7.20 -5.08
N VAL A 196 25.66 7.70 -5.70
CA VAL A 196 25.03 7.10 -6.89
C VAL A 196 25.12 8.03 -8.09
N SER A 197 25.12 7.49 -9.30
CA SER A 197 24.94 8.27 -10.52
C SER A 197 23.46 8.30 -10.94
N ARG A 198 22.97 9.42 -11.48
CA ARG A 198 21.58 9.50 -11.97
C ARG A 198 21.32 8.61 -13.17
N GLN A 199 22.35 8.32 -13.97
CA GLN A 199 22.22 7.48 -15.18
C GLN A 199 22.22 5.98 -14.88
N THR A 200 22.83 5.57 -13.76
CA THR A 200 22.95 4.15 -13.32
C THR A 200 22.40 3.99 -11.91
N LEU A 201 21.28 4.68 -11.64
CA LEU A 201 20.74 4.86 -10.29
C LEU A 201 20.41 3.52 -9.63
N PHE A 202 19.80 2.60 -10.38
CA PHE A 202 19.38 1.31 -9.86
C PHE A 202 20.58 0.44 -9.50
N GLU A 203 21.54 0.27 -10.42
CA GLU A 203 22.72 -0.56 -10.20
C GLU A 203 23.65 0.01 -9.12
N ASP A 204 23.91 1.32 -9.11
CA ASP A 204 24.74 1.95 -8.09
C ASP A 204 24.09 1.86 -6.70
N SER A 205 22.76 1.97 -6.62
CA SER A 205 22.02 1.82 -5.36
C SER A 205 22.02 0.37 -4.88
N PHE A 206 21.82 -0.58 -5.80
CA PHE A 206 21.87 -2.01 -5.53
C PHE A 206 23.22 -2.39 -4.92
N GLN A 207 24.32 -2.04 -5.58
CA GLN A 207 25.66 -2.37 -5.09
C GLN A 207 25.92 -1.78 -3.70
N GLN A 208 25.54 -0.53 -3.46
CA GLN A 208 25.81 0.12 -2.18
C GLN A 208 24.95 -0.41 -1.04
N ILE A 209 23.66 -0.60 -1.23
CA ILE A 209 22.78 -1.13 -0.17
C ILE A 209 23.13 -2.58 0.17
N MET A 210 23.46 -3.39 -0.84
CA MET A 210 23.76 -4.81 -0.62
C MET A 210 25.16 -5.04 -0.03
N ALA A 211 26.12 -4.12 -0.28
CA ALA A 211 27.44 -4.16 0.36
C ALA A 211 27.38 -3.81 1.87
N LEU A 212 26.34 -3.10 2.31
CA LEU A 212 26.16 -2.72 3.70
C LEU A 212 25.49 -3.84 4.51
N LYS A 213 25.86 -3.91 5.79
CA LYS A 213 25.16 -4.77 6.75
C LYS A 213 23.76 -4.22 7.01
N PRO A 214 22.73 -5.06 7.19
CA PRO A 214 21.35 -4.59 7.32
C PRO A 214 21.12 -3.55 8.43
N TYR A 215 21.76 -3.72 9.59
CA TYR A 215 21.61 -2.78 10.71
C TYR A 215 22.25 -1.42 10.42
N ASP A 216 23.29 -1.34 9.58
CA ASP A 216 23.92 -0.05 9.23
C ASP A 216 22.99 0.83 8.38
N LEU A 217 21.98 0.22 7.73
CA LEU A 217 20.93 0.94 7.00
C LEU A 217 19.96 1.70 7.93
N ARG A 218 20.05 1.48 9.26
CA ARG A 218 19.33 2.24 10.29
C ARG A 218 20.06 3.52 10.74
N ARG A 219 21.26 3.78 10.21
CA ARG A 219 21.99 5.06 10.43
C ARG A 219 21.41 6.15 9.56
N ARG A 220 21.71 7.41 9.88
CA ARG A 220 21.29 8.55 9.05
C ARG A 220 21.82 8.42 7.62
N LEU A 221 20.93 8.53 6.62
CA LEU A 221 21.29 8.42 5.21
C LEU A 221 21.86 9.73 4.68
N TYR A 222 23.01 9.67 4.02
CA TYR A 222 23.63 10.78 3.30
C TYR A 222 23.75 10.39 1.83
N VAL A 223 22.79 10.84 1.02
CA VAL A 223 22.77 10.53 -0.41
C VAL A 223 23.49 11.62 -1.19
N MET A 224 24.35 11.21 -2.12
CA MET A 224 25.07 12.10 -3.02
C MET A 224 24.97 11.60 -4.45
N PHE A 225 24.61 12.50 -5.36
CA PHE A 225 24.68 12.23 -6.80
C PHE A 225 26.07 12.57 -7.33
N ARG A 226 26.72 11.64 -8.03
CA ARG A 226 28.07 11.84 -8.58
C ARG A 226 28.06 13.02 -9.56
N GLY A 227 28.99 13.95 -9.36
CA GLY A 227 29.11 15.15 -10.20
C GLY A 227 28.22 16.32 -9.77
N GLU A 228 27.45 16.19 -8.69
CA GLU A 228 26.61 17.26 -8.14
C GLU A 228 27.13 17.67 -6.76
N GLU A 229 27.34 18.98 -6.54
CA GLU A 229 27.61 19.52 -5.20
C GLU A 229 26.29 19.68 -4.45
N GLY A 230 26.06 18.86 -3.43
CA GLY A 230 24.88 18.96 -2.58
C GLY A 230 25.15 18.45 -1.18
N LEU A 231 24.88 19.28 -0.18
CA LEU A 231 24.83 18.88 1.23
C LEU A 231 23.42 18.37 1.55
N ASP A 232 23.28 17.08 1.86
CA ASP A 232 21.97 16.47 2.09
C ASP A 232 21.40 16.83 3.48
N TYR A 233 20.61 17.91 3.54
CA TYR A 233 19.74 18.21 4.68
C TYR A 233 18.41 17.41 4.64
N GLY A 234 18.34 16.33 3.86
CA GLY A 234 17.21 15.41 3.73
C GLY A 234 16.45 15.53 2.40
N GLY A 235 16.79 16.49 1.54
CA GLY A 235 16.19 16.69 0.22
C GLY A 235 16.67 15.68 -0.81
N LEU A 236 17.98 15.38 -0.84
CA LEU A 236 18.54 14.41 -1.79
C LEU A 236 18.10 12.99 -1.45
N ALA A 237 17.96 12.66 -0.16
CA ALA A 237 17.34 11.42 0.26
C ALA A 237 15.90 11.26 -0.25
N ARG A 238 15.06 12.30 -0.16
CA ARG A 238 13.67 12.24 -0.68
C ARG A 238 13.64 11.99 -2.18
N GLU A 239 14.48 12.71 -2.92
CA GLU A 239 14.63 12.54 -4.36
C GLU A 239 15.12 11.13 -4.72
N TRP A 240 16.09 10.60 -3.97
CA TRP A 240 16.61 9.26 -4.20
C TRP A 240 15.54 8.18 -4.01
N PHE A 241 14.75 8.23 -2.93
CA PHE A 241 13.62 7.31 -2.75
C PHE A 241 12.59 7.43 -3.87
N PHE A 242 12.27 8.65 -4.29
CA PHE A 242 11.35 8.90 -5.40
C PHE A 242 11.85 8.29 -6.71
N LEU A 243 13.06 8.62 -7.13
CA LEU A 243 13.63 8.17 -8.40
C LEU A 243 13.87 6.66 -8.39
N LEU A 244 14.46 6.12 -7.33
CA LEU A 244 14.74 4.69 -7.21
C LEU A 244 13.43 3.88 -7.20
N SER A 245 12.38 4.38 -6.54
CA SER A 245 11.08 3.70 -6.53
C SER A 245 10.52 3.48 -7.94
N HIS A 246 10.74 4.42 -8.86
CA HIS A 246 10.37 4.28 -10.27
C HIS A 246 11.30 3.32 -11.03
N GLU A 247 12.61 3.37 -10.79
CA GLU A 247 13.59 2.46 -11.42
C GLU A 247 13.30 0.99 -11.16
N VAL A 248 12.79 0.67 -9.96
CA VAL A 248 12.43 -0.70 -9.59
C VAL A 248 11.40 -1.30 -10.56
N LEU A 249 10.62 -0.46 -11.25
CA LEU A 249 9.59 -0.87 -12.20
C LEU A 249 10.09 -0.97 -13.64
N ASN A 250 11.38 -0.76 -13.88
CA ASN A 250 11.93 -0.86 -15.22
C ASN A 250 11.71 -2.31 -15.74
N PRO A 251 10.92 -2.50 -16.82
CA PRO A 251 10.55 -3.83 -17.29
C PRO A 251 11.77 -4.63 -17.77
N MET A 252 12.90 -3.97 -18.03
CA MET A 252 14.14 -4.62 -18.47
C MET A 252 14.82 -5.46 -17.39
N TYR A 253 14.56 -5.18 -16.11
CA TYR A 253 15.05 -6.02 -15.01
C TYR A 253 14.21 -7.29 -14.81
N CYS A 254 13.02 -7.36 -15.45
CA CYS A 254 12.09 -8.47 -15.40
C CYS A 254 11.60 -8.83 -13.97
N LEU A 255 11.62 -7.89 -13.03
CA LEU A 255 11.27 -8.13 -11.62
C LEU A 255 9.77 -8.04 -11.36
N PHE A 256 9.12 -7.01 -11.92
CA PHE A 256 7.70 -6.76 -11.75
C PHE A 256 6.99 -6.72 -13.10
N GLU A 257 5.69 -6.95 -13.05
CA GLU A 257 4.78 -6.76 -14.16
C GLU A 257 3.51 -6.06 -13.68
N TYR A 258 2.77 -5.46 -14.61
CA TYR A 258 1.50 -4.84 -14.31
C TYR A 258 0.40 -5.90 -14.27
N ALA A 259 -0.43 -5.85 -13.22
CA ALA A 259 -1.65 -6.64 -13.14
C ALA A 259 -2.70 -6.03 -14.09
N GLY A 260 -3.01 -6.76 -15.17
CA GLY A 260 -3.94 -6.31 -16.21
C GLY A 260 -3.38 -5.20 -17.11
N LYS A 261 -4.27 -4.35 -17.66
CA LYS A 261 -3.89 -3.24 -18.58
C LYS A 261 -3.68 -1.91 -17.85
N SER A 262 -3.70 -1.90 -16.51
CA SER A 262 -3.50 -0.68 -15.72
C SER A 262 -2.04 -0.55 -15.28
N ASN A 263 -1.48 0.65 -15.39
CA ASN A 263 -0.10 0.94 -14.99
C ASN A 263 0.08 1.15 -13.47
N TYR A 264 -0.91 0.82 -12.64
CA TYR A 264 -0.92 1.21 -11.22
C TYR A 264 -0.90 0.03 -10.24
N CYS A 265 -1.24 -1.18 -10.69
CA CYS A 265 -1.22 -2.38 -9.87
C CYS A 265 -0.02 -3.23 -10.27
N LEU A 266 0.98 -3.31 -9.40
CA LEU A 266 2.21 -4.06 -9.64
C LEU A 266 2.16 -5.41 -8.93
N GLN A 267 2.60 -6.44 -9.63
CA GLN A 267 2.81 -7.77 -9.08
C GLN A 267 4.22 -8.27 -9.42
N ILE A 268 4.75 -9.18 -8.59
CA ILE A 268 6.01 -9.86 -8.86
C ILE A 268 5.83 -10.65 -10.17
N ASN A 269 6.80 -10.54 -11.08
CA ASN A 269 6.81 -11.29 -12.32
C ASN A 269 7.29 -12.73 -12.05
N PRO A 270 6.46 -13.78 -12.28
CA PRO A 270 6.89 -15.17 -12.13
C PRO A 270 8.07 -15.54 -13.04
N ALA A 271 8.19 -14.89 -14.20
CA ALA A 271 9.30 -15.05 -15.14
C ALA A 271 10.58 -14.30 -14.75
N SER A 272 10.62 -13.68 -13.56
CA SER A 272 11.83 -13.01 -13.05
C SER A 272 13.05 -13.94 -12.93
N THR A 273 12.83 -15.26 -12.86
CA THR A 273 13.87 -16.29 -12.89
C THR A 273 14.77 -16.21 -14.13
N ILE A 274 14.34 -15.54 -15.20
CA ILE A 274 15.18 -15.24 -16.36
C ILE A 274 16.40 -14.40 -16.00
N ASN A 275 16.27 -13.55 -14.97
CA ASN A 275 17.36 -12.81 -14.39
C ASN A 275 17.99 -13.67 -13.27
N PRO A 276 19.22 -14.17 -13.44
CA PRO A 276 19.83 -15.09 -12.50
C PRO A 276 20.07 -14.47 -11.11
N ASP A 277 20.12 -13.14 -11.03
CA ASP A 277 20.33 -12.40 -9.79
C ASP A 277 19.01 -11.85 -9.20
N HIS A 278 17.85 -12.27 -9.73
CA HIS A 278 16.53 -11.74 -9.34
C HIS A 278 16.25 -11.80 -7.83
N LEU A 279 16.60 -12.90 -7.14
CA LEU A 279 16.41 -13.01 -5.68
C LEU A 279 17.24 -11.97 -4.91
N SER A 280 18.46 -11.67 -5.38
CA SER A 280 19.29 -10.61 -4.79
C SER A 280 18.66 -9.24 -4.99
N TYR A 281 18.07 -8.98 -6.17
CA TYR A 281 17.30 -7.77 -6.41
C TYR A 281 16.05 -7.68 -5.54
N PHE A 282 15.29 -8.76 -5.36
CA PHE A 282 14.14 -8.75 -4.44
C PHE A 282 14.55 -8.48 -3.00
N CYS A 283 15.65 -9.08 -2.52
CA CYS A 283 16.22 -8.77 -1.20
C CYS A 283 16.62 -7.29 -1.08
N PHE A 284 17.26 -6.73 -2.11
CA PHE A 284 17.57 -5.31 -2.19
C PHE A 284 16.30 -4.44 -2.12
N ILE A 285 15.27 -4.76 -2.90
CA ILE A 285 14.00 -4.01 -2.90
C ILE A 285 13.34 -4.12 -1.52
N GLY A 286 13.34 -5.29 -0.89
CA GLY A 286 12.87 -5.46 0.49
C GLY A 286 13.58 -4.52 1.46
N ARG A 287 14.91 -4.46 1.42
CA ARG A 287 15.71 -3.51 2.22
C ARG A 287 15.36 -2.06 1.91
N PHE A 288 15.22 -1.71 0.63
CA PHE A 288 14.87 -0.36 0.19
C PHE A 288 13.50 0.10 0.73
N ILE A 289 12.47 -0.74 0.63
CA ILE A 289 11.12 -0.44 1.14
C ILE A 289 11.13 -0.33 2.67
N ALA A 290 11.87 -1.21 3.36
CA ALA A 290 12.04 -1.12 4.80
C ALA A 290 12.80 0.14 5.23
N MET A 291 13.82 0.57 4.47
CA MET A 291 14.50 1.85 4.69
C MET A 291 13.55 3.05 4.52
N ALA A 292 12.67 3.01 3.52
CA ALA A 292 11.67 4.06 3.32
C ALA A 292 10.79 4.22 4.57
N LEU A 293 10.27 3.10 5.09
CA LEU A 293 9.50 3.08 6.32
C LEU A 293 10.32 3.53 7.53
N PHE A 294 11.51 3.00 7.74
CA PHE A 294 12.35 3.32 8.91
C PHE A 294 12.69 4.81 8.98
N HIS A 295 13.11 5.41 7.85
CA HIS A 295 13.54 6.81 7.76
C HIS A 295 12.40 7.81 7.53
N GLY A 296 11.15 7.33 7.44
CA GLY A 296 9.99 8.17 7.17
C GLY A 296 10.05 8.88 5.83
N LYS A 297 10.48 8.14 4.81
CA LYS A 297 10.50 8.56 3.42
C LYS A 297 9.39 7.83 2.68
N PHE A 298 8.73 8.56 1.78
CA PHE A 298 7.75 8.00 0.88
C PHE A 298 8.43 7.44 -0.37
N ILE A 299 7.72 6.56 -1.04
CA ILE A 299 7.99 6.07 -2.39
C ILE A 299 6.78 6.40 -3.26
N ASP A 300 6.97 6.53 -4.57
CA ASP A 300 5.85 6.85 -5.45
C ASP A 300 5.24 5.60 -6.11
N THR A 301 5.95 4.47 -6.01
CA THR A 301 5.49 3.19 -6.50
C THR A 301 4.83 2.42 -5.35
N GLY A 302 3.52 2.23 -5.46
CA GLY A 302 2.72 1.45 -4.53
C GLY A 302 2.53 0.03 -5.04
N PHE A 303 2.59 -0.95 -4.14
CA PHE A 303 2.21 -2.32 -4.44
C PHE A 303 0.69 -2.48 -4.38
N SER A 304 0.19 -3.61 -4.85
CA SER A 304 -1.22 -3.95 -4.70
C SER A 304 -1.57 -4.20 -3.22
N LEU A 305 -2.81 -3.92 -2.80
CA LEU A 305 -3.27 -4.24 -1.44
C LEU A 305 -3.06 -5.72 -1.06
N PRO A 306 -3.29 -6.70 -1.96
CA PRO A 306 -2.99 -8.10 -1.66
C PRO A 306 -1.50 -8.36 -1.36
N PHE A 307 -0.58 -7.63 -1.99
CA PHE A 307 0.83 -7.72 -1.68
C PHE A 307 1.13 -7.22 -0.25
N TYR A 308 0.53 -6.10 0.16
CA TYR A 308 0.63 -5.62 1.54
C TYR A 308 0.02 -6.58 2.55
N LYS A 309 -1.11 -7.23 2.22
CA LYS A 309 -1.68 -8.31 3.05
C LYS A 309 -0.69 -9.46 3.23
N ARG A 310 0.01 -9.87 2.15
CA ARG A 310 1.08 -10.88 2.24
C ARG A 310 2.23 -10.42 3.13
N MET A 311 2.67 -9.17 3.03
CA MET A 311 3.71 -8.61 3.91
C MET A 311 3.32 -8.65 5.39
N LEU A 312 2.05 -8.38 5.69
CA LEU A 312 1.49 -8.41 7.05
C LEU A 312 1.11 -9.82 7.51
N SER A 313 1.45 -10.87 6.73
CA SER A 313 1.04 -12.26 6.98
C SER A 313 -0.47 -12.44 7.17
N LYS A 314 -1.28 -11.60 6.52
CA LYS A 314 -2.74 -11.71 6.50
C LYS A 314 -3.19 -12.70 5.43
N LYS A 315 -4.28 -13.42 5.72
CA LYS A 315 -4.91 -14.34 4.76
C LYS A 315 -5.45 -13.56 3.56
N LEU A 316 -5.11 -14.04 2.37
CA LEU A 316 -5.67 -13.56 1.10
C LEU A 316 -7.03 -14.21 0.87
N THR A 317 -7.97 -13.44 0.34
CA THR A 317 -9.36 -13.82 0.12
C THR A 317 -9.67 -13.83 -1.37
N ILE A 318 -10.75 -14.50 -1.79
CA ILE A 318 -11.19 -14.48 -3.18
C ILE A 318 -11.45 -13.05 -3.69
N LYS A 319 -11.91 -12.14 -2.83
CA LYS A 319 -12.17 -10.75 -3.21
C LYS A 319 -10.89 -9.99 -3.58
N ASP A 320 -9.77 -10.33 -2.95
CA ASP A 320 -8.46 -9.75 -3.30
C ASP A 320 -8.07 -10.07 -4.74
N LEU A 321 -8.58 -11.18 -5.28
CA LEU A 321 -8.27 -11.66 -6.62
C LEU A 321 -8.93 -10.82 -7.71
N GLU A 322 -10.08 -10.22 -7.42
CA GLU A 322 -10.75 -9.27 -8.32
C GLU A 322 -9.75 -8.19 -8.76
N SER A 323 -8.99 -7.62 -7.80
CA SER A 323 -8.04 -6.53 -8.06
C SER A 323 -6.81 -6.91 -8.89
N ILE A 324 -6.45 -8.20 -8.93
CA ILE A 324 -5.26 -8.69 -9.62
C ILE A 324 -5.62 -9.28 -10.98
N ASP A 325 -6.65 -10.13 -11.00
CA ASP A 325 -7.02 -10.95 -12.13
C ASP A 325 -8.55 -11.02 -12.23
N PRO A 326 -9.19 -9.99 -12.81
CA PRO A 326 -10.65 -9.91 -12.87
C PRO A 326 -11.28 -11.05 -13.65
N GLU A 327 -10.62 -11.54 -14.70
CA GLU A 327 -11.12 -12.65 -15.51
C GLU A 327 -11.12 -13.95 -14.71
N PHE A 328 -10.00 -14.27 -14.05
CA PHE A 328 -9.89 -15.44 -13.20
C PHE A 328 -10.84 -15.37 -11.99
N TYR A 329 -10.99 -14.20 -11.38
CA TYR A 329 -11.98 -13.95 -10.33
C TYR A 329 -13.40 -14.25 -10.82
N ASN A 330 -13.80 -13.73 -11.98
CA ASN A 330 -15.14 -13.97 -12.53
C ASN A 330 -15.40 -15.45 -12.79
N SER A 331 -14.40 -16.20 -13.27
CA SER A 331 -14.51 -17.66 -13.44
C SER A 331 -14.76 -18.38 -12.11
N LEU A 332 -14.01 -18.04 -11.04
CA LEU A 332 -14.21 -18.66 -9.72
C LEU A 332 -15.56 -18.29 -9.10
N ILE A 333 -15.99 -17.04 -9.24
CA ILE A 333 -17.31 -16.60 -8.77
C ILE A 333 -18.43 -17.30 -9.54
N TRP A 334 -18.26 -17.50 -10.85
CA TRP A 334 -19.22 -18.25 -11.65
C TRP A 334 -19.34 -19.70 -11.18
N ILE A 335 -18.20 -20.38 -10.91
CA ILE A 335 -18.19 -21.75 -10.36
C ILE A 335 -18.91 -21.79 -9.00
N ARG A 336 -18.67 -20.79 -8.15
CA ARG A 336 -19.30 -20.69 -6.83
C ARG A 336 -20.83 -20.57 -6.93
N ASP A 337 -21.31 -19.67 -7.78
CA ASP A 337 -22.71 -19.23 -7.81
C ASP A 337 -23.61 -20.06 -8.75
N ASN A 338 -23.04 -20.97 -9.56
CA ASN A 338 -23.78 -21.82 -10.49
C ASN A 338 -23.61 -23.31 -10.15
N ASN A 339 -24.55 -24.14 -10.60
CA ASN A 339 -24.47 -25.59 -10.51
C ASN A 339 -23.57 -26.13 -11.63
N ILE A 340 -22.38 -26.62 -11.29
CA ILE A 340 -21.39 -27.10 -12.26
C ILE A 340 -21.76 -28.45 -12.87
N GLU A 341 -22.54 -29.27 -12.15
CA GLU A 341 -22.98 -30.60 -12.60
C GLU A 341 -24.06 -30.47 -13.68
N GLU A 342 -24.99 -29.52 -13.55
CA GLU A 342 -26.00 -29.23 -14.58
C GLU A 342 -25.37 -28.74 -15.90
N CYS A 343 -24.23 -28.08 -15.80
CA CYS A 343 -23.51 -27.55 -16.96
C CYS A 343 -22.55 -28.57 -17.60
N ASN A 344 -22.42 -29.78 -17.04
CA ASN A 344 -21.41 -30.78 -17.43
C ASN A 344 -19.98 -30.19 -17.49
N LEU A 345 -19.65 -29.32 -16.54
CA LEU A 345 -18.33 -28.68 -16.50
C LEU A 345 -17.33 -29.64 -15.85
N GLU A 346 -16.48 -30.27 -16.65
CA GLU A 346 -15.49 -31.24 -16.18
C GLU A 346 -14.20 -30.52 -15.76
N MET A 347 -13.98 -30.41 -14.45
CA MET A 347 -12.79 -29.82 -13.85
C MET A 347 -12.19 -30.77 -12.83
N TYR A 348 -10.87 -30.69 -12.62
CA TYR A 348 -10.16 -31.49 -11.64
C TYR A 348 -9.35 -30.60 -10.69
N PHE A 349 -8.86 -31.16 -9.58
CA PHE A 349 -8.00 -30.46 -8.64
C PHE A 349 -6.55 -30.32 -9.14
N SER A 350 -6.38 -29.89 -10.38
CA SER A 350 -5.10 -29.58 -11.01
C SER A 350 -5.19 -28.33 -11.88
N VAL A 351 -4.05 -27.72 -12.16
CA VAL A 351 -3.96 -26.54 -13.03
C VAL A 351 -2.66 -26.51 -13.82
N ASP A 352 -2.75 -26.05 -15.05
CA ASP A 352 -1.59 -25.82 -15.91
C ASP A 352 -1.14 -24.37 -15.83
N MET A 353 0.16 -24.16 -15.76
CA MET A 353 0.80 -22.85 -15.82
C MET A 353 1.87 -22.82 -16.89
N GLU A 354 1.86 -21.78 -17.72
CA GLU A 354 2.90 -21.53 -18.70
C GLU A 354 3.86 -20.45 -18.17
N ILE A 355 5.13 -20.79 -18.00
CA ILE A 355 6.19 -19.84 -17.68
C ILE A 355 7.26 -19.93 -18.77
N LEU A 356 7.55 -18.81 -19.43
CA LEU A 356 8.57 -18.73 -20.49
C LEU A 356 8.39 -19.78 -21.61
N GLY A 357 7.14 -20.12 -21.95
CA GLY A 357 6.80 -21.11 -22.97
C GLY A 357 6.83 -22.57 -22.50
N LYS A 358 7.16 -22.83 -21.23
CA LYS A 358 7.11 -24.16 -20.62
C LYS A 358 5.82 -24.32 -19.82
N VAL A 359 5.00 -25.30 -20.21
CA VAL A 359 3.80 -25.67 -19.46
C VAL A 359 4.18 -26.63 -18.33
N THR A 360 3.73 -26.33 -17.11
CA THR A 360 3.88 -27.18 -15.93
C THR A 360 2.50 -27.38 -15.30
N SER A 361 2.14 -28.63 -15.04
CA SER A 361 0.91 -28.99 -14.33
C SER A 361 1.17 -29.09 -12.82
N HIS A 362 0.21 -28.63 -12.02
CA HIS A 362 0.28 -28.64 -10.56
C HIS A 362 -1.01 -29.23 -9.99
N ASP A 363 -0.89 -30.32 -9.24
CA ASP A 363 -2.00 -30.90 -8.47
C ASP A 363 -2.16 -30.17 -7.13
N PHE A 364 -3.36 -29.72 -6.80
CA PHE A 364 -3.63 -29.03 -5.53
C PHE A 364 -3.62 -29.96 -4.32
N LYS A 365 -3.84 -31.26 -4.55
CA LYS A 365 -3.83 -32.31 -3.54
C LYS A 365 -3.26 -33.61 -4.15
N PRO A 366 -2.89 -34.61 -3.34
CA PRO A 366 -2.37 -35.87 -3.87
C PRO A 366 -3.35 -36.48 -4.89
N GLU A 367 -2.84 -36.76 -6.09
CA GLU A 367 -3.64 -37.25 -7.23
C GLU A 367 -4.78 -36.29 -7.64
N GLY A 368 -4.58 -34.99 -7.47
CA GLY A 368 -5.56 -33.93 -7.76
C GLY A 368 -6.10 -33.96 -9.19
N SER A 369 -5.25 -34.33 -10.17
CA SER A 369 -5.66 -34.54 -11.56
C SER A 369 -6.74 -35.59 -11.76
N ASN A 370 -6.92 -36.51 -10.81
CA ASN A 370 -7.90 -37.59 -10.88
C ASN A 370 -9.17 -37.30 -10.05
N ILE A 371 -9.18 -36.20 -9.29
CA ILE A 371 -10.29 -35.85 -8.40
C ILE A 371 -11.17 -34.82 -9.10
N LEU A 372 -12.38 -35.25 -9.47
CA LEU A 372 -13.36 -34.39 -10.13
C LEU A 372 -13.89 -33.32 -9.16
N VAL A 373 -14.05 -32.10 -9.65
CA VAL A 373 -14.73 -31.03 -8.93
C VAL A 373 -16.24 -31.22 -9.06
N THR A 374 -16.93 -31.29 -7.93
CA THR A 374 -18.38 -31.51 -7.78
C THR A 374 -18.99 -30.38 -6.97
N GLU A 375 -20.33 -30.32 -6.89
CA GLU A 375 -21.01 -29.31 -6.06
C GLU A 375 -20.61 -29.41 -4.58
N GLU A 376 -20.28 -30.60 -4.10
CA GLU A 376 -19.86 -30.85 -2.71
C GLU A 376 -18.46 -30.30 -2.39
N ASN A 377 -17.56 -30.26 -3.37
CA ASN A 377 -16.15 -29.93 -3.15
C ASN A 377 -15.67 -28.65 -3.86
N LYS A 378 -16.54 -27.97 -4.62
CA LYS A 378 -16.18 -26.75 -5.37
C LYS A 378 -15.66 -25.61 -4.49
N GLU A 379 -16.13 -25.47 -3.26
CA GLU A 379 -15.63 -24.45 -2.32
C GLU A 379 -14.17 -24.69 -1.93
N GLU A 380 -13.77 -25.95 -1.74
CA GLU A 380 -12.37 -26.33 -1.50
C GLU A 380 -11.52 -25.99 -2.74
N TYR A 381 -12.01 -26.36 -3.93
CA TYR A 381 -11.35 -26.06 -5.20
C TYR A 381 -11.12 -24.55 -5.39
N ILE A 382 -12.14 -23.73 -5.15
CA ILE A 382 -12.07 -22.26 -5.25
C ILE A 382 -11.02 -21.70 -4.29
N GLY A 383 -10.99 -22.18 -3.04
CA GLY A 383 -10.00 -21.76 -2.04
C GLY A 383 -8.56 -22.07 -2.49
N LEU A 384 -8.31 -23.30 -2.94
CA LEU A 384 -7.00 -23.75 -3.42
C LEU A 384 -6.56 -23.00 -4.68
N MET A 385 -7.48 -22.78 -5.63
CA MET A 385 -7.24 -21.99 -6.85
C MET A 385 -6.86 -20.55 -6.52
N ALA A 386 -7.56 -19.91 -5.59
CA ALA A 386 -7.26 -18.55 -5.16
C ALA A 386 -5.87 -18.47 -4.50
N GLU A 387 -5.57 -19.36 -3.55
CA GLU A 387 -4.27 -19.42 -2.87
C GLU A 387 -3.11 -19.67 -3.84
N TRP A 388 -3.29 -20.63 -4.75
CA TRP A 388 -2.33 -20.92 -5.79
C TRP A 388 -2.09 -19.72 -6.71
N ARG A 389 -3.15 -19.02 -7.15
CA ARG A 389 -3.01 -17.86 -8.04
C ARG A 389 -2.20 -16.72 -7.43
N PHE A 390 -2.22 -16.57 -6.10
CA PHE A 390 -1.40 -15.57 -5.40
C PHE A 390 0.06 -16.00 -5.19
N SER A 391 0.34 -17.30 -5.08
CA SER A 391 1.68 -17.82 -4.72
C SER A 391 2.46 -18.38 -5.92
N ARG A 392 1.77 -18.76 -7.01
CA ARG A 392 2.37 -19.46 -8.16
C ARG A 392 3.57 -18.72 -8.75
N GLY A 393 4.71 -19.41 -8.77
CA GLY A 393 5.95 -18.92 -9.39
C GLY A 393 6.56 -17.65 -8.76
N VAL A 394 6.06 -17.20 -7.60
CA VAL A 394 6.52 -15.97 -6.92
C VAL A 394 6.94 -16.19 -5.46
N GLU A 395 6.91 -17.42 -4.96
CA GLU A 395 7.23 -17.76 -3.56
C GLU A 395 8.66 -17.39 -3.17
N GLU A 396 9.66 -17.78 -3.97
CA GLU A 396 11.07 -17.50 -3.69
C GLU A 396 11.37 -16.00 -3.74
N GLN A 397 10.78 -15.30 -4.70
CA GLN A 397 10.88 -13.85 -4.87
C GLN A 397 10.24 -13.12 -3.69
N THR A 398 9.04 -13.54 -3.28
CA THR A 398 8.32 -12.99 -2.13
C THR A 398 9.13 -13.22 -0.86
N LYS A 399 9.66 -14.43 -0.66
CA LYS A 399 10.52 -14.74 0.48
C LYS A 399 11.77 -13.86 0.50
N ALA A 400 12.49 -13.75 -0.61
CA ALA A 400 13.68 -12.91 -0.71
C ALA A 400 13.38 -11.44 -0.40
N PHE A 401 12.25 -10.92 -0.88
CA PHE A 401 11.76 -9.58 -0.54
C PHE A 401 11.48 -9.43 0.96
N LEU A 402 10.75 -10.37 1.57
CA LEU A 402 10.42 -10.32 3.00
C LEU A 402 11.66 -10.48 3.88
N ASP A 403 12.61 -11.32 3.50
CA ASP A 403 13.90 -11.48 4.19
C ASP A 403 14.69 -10.17 4.16
N GLY A 404 14.76 -9.51 3.01
CA GLY A 404 15.40 -8.21 2.86
C GLY A 404 14.72 -7.12 3.69
N PHE A 405 13.39 -7.11 3.71
CA PHE A 405 12.60 -6.17 4.50
C PHE A 405 12.82 -6.38 6.00
N ASN A 406 12.63 -7.61 6.48
CA ASN A 406 12.72 -8.00 7.88
C ASN A 406 14.11 -7.77 8.47
N ALA A 407 15.16 -7.83 7.64
CA ALA A 407 16.53 -7.53 8.04
C ALA A 407 16.73 -6.06 8.48
N VAL A 408 15.92 -5.12 7.98
CA VAL A 408 16.00 -3.69 8.31
C VAL A 408 14.90 -3.30 9.29
N VAL A 409 13.63 -3.59 8.96
CA VAL A 409 12.46 -3.34 9.81
C VAL A 409 11.80 -4.69 10.12
N PRO A 410 11.82 -5.15 11.39
CA PRO A 410 11.13 -6.38 11.76
C PRO A 410 9.65 -6.32 11.39
N LEU A 411 9.13 -7.35 10.70
CA LEU A 411 7.72 -7.40 10.28
C LEU A 411 6.76 -7.32 11.47
N GLN A 412 7.18 -7.77 12.65
CA GLN A 412 6.41 -7.70 13.88
C GLN A 412 6.05 -6.26 14.29
N TRP A 413 6.86 -5.27 13.93
CA TRP A 413 6.53 -3.85 14.20
C TRP A 413 5.31 -3.37 13.40
N LEU A 414 4.91 -4.14 12.39
CA LEU A 414 3.76 -3.85 11.54
C LEU A 414 2.48 -4.60 11.96
N GLN A 415 2.52 -5.41 13.02
CA GLN A 415 1.42 -6.34 13.39
C GLN A 415 0.06 -5.66 13.64
N TYR A 416 0.06 -4.39 14.03
CA TYR A 416 -1.16 -3.62 14.29
C TYR A 416 -1.70 -2.88 13.07
N PHE A 417 -0.94 -2.83 11.97
CA PHE A 417 -1.34 -2.14 10.77
C PHE A 417 -2.16 -3.04 9.85
N ASP A 418 -3.08 -2.44 9.12
CA ASP A 418 -3.70 -3.07 7.96
C ASP A 418 -3.01 -2.69 6.64
N GLU A 419 -3.40 -3.38 5.58
CA GLU A 419 -2.85 -3.24 4.24
C GLU A 419 -3.05 -1.82 3.65
N LYS A 420 -4.13 -1.14 4.04
CA LYS A 420 -4.41 0.24 3.61
C LYS A 420 -3.54 1.23 4.38
N GLU A 421 -3.41 1.03 5.69
CA GLU A 421 -2.54 1.83 6.54
C GLU A 421 -1.07 1.70 6.08
N LEU A 422 -0.62 0.48 5.75
CA LEU A 422 0.74 0.23 5.25
C LEU A 422 0.99 0.90 3.89
N GLU A 423 0.02 0.88 2.98
CA GLU A 423 0.10 1.62 1.71
C GLU A 423 0.32 3.12 1.95
N VAL A 424 -0.45 3.72 2.86
CA VAL A 424 -0.35 5.16 3.20
C VAL A 424 0.99 5.49 3.87
N MET A 425 1.52 4.60 4.72
CA MET A 425 2.84 4.78 5.32
C MET A 425 3.96 4.85 4.28
N LEU A 426 3.83 4.12 3.18
CA LEU A 426 4.80 4.08 2.09
C LEU A 426 4.59 5.18 1.06
N CYS A 427 3.35 5.47 0.66
CA CYS A 427 3.07 6.41 -0.42
C CYS A 427 2.87 7.85 0.04
N GLY A 428 2.57 8.04 1.34
CA GLY A 428 2.20 9.31 1.93
C GLY A 428 0.72 9.65 1.74
N MET A 429 0.24 10.63 2.51
CA MET A 429 -1.11 11.18 2.34
C MET A 429 -1.06 12.38 1.40
N GLN A 430 -2.12 12.54 0.60
CA GLN A 430 -2.37 13.73 -0.19
C GLN A 430 -3.75 14.30 0.14
N GLU A 431 -3.89 15.62 0.05
CA GLU A 431 -5.19 16.26 0.18
C GLU A 431 -6.06 15.90 -1.03
N VAL A 432 -7.28 15.46 -0.78
CA VAL A 432 -8.20 15.08 -1.86
C VAL A 432 -8.97 16.32 -2.32
N ASP A 433 -8.78 16.74 -3.57
CA ASP A 433 -9.57 17.81 -4.19
C ASP A 433 -11.01 17.31 -4.41
N LEU A 434 -11.91 17.75 -3.52
CA LEU A 434 -13.33 17.41 -3.56
C LEU A 434 -14.03 17.92 -4.81
N SER A 435 -13.62 19.09 -5.31
CA SER A 435 -14.22 19.69 -6.50
C SER A 435 -13.87 18.88 -7.74
N ASP A 436 -12.61 18.44 -7.84
CA ASP A 436 -12.17 17.58 -8.92
C ASP A 436 -12.81 16.18 -8.87
N TRP A 437 -12.88 15.58 -7.67
CA TRP A 437 -13.53 14.30 -7.47
C TRP A 437 -15.01 14.33 -7.88
N GLN A 438 -15.75 15.33 -7.39
CA GLN A 438 -17.17 15.48 -7.70
C GLN A 438 -17.42 15.77 -9.18
N ARG A 439 -16.58 16.60 -9.82
CA ARG A 439 -16.68 16.96 -11.24
C ARG A 439 -16.48 15.74 -12.14
N ASN A 440 -15.57 14.85 -11.79
CA ASN A 440 -15.20 13.68 -12.59
C ASN A 440 -15.90 12.38 -12.19
N THR A 441 -16.88 12.42 -11.27
CA THR A 441 -17.68 11.25 -10.93
C THR A 441 -18.80 11.00 -11.93
N VAL A 442 -18.96 9.74 -12.35
CA VAL A 442 -20.07 9.26 -13.18
C VAL A 442 -21.07 8.46 -12.34
N TYR A 443 -22.32 8.41 -12.79
CA TYR A 443 -23.42 7.77 -12.07
C TYR A 443 -24.12 6.74 -12.95
N ARG A 444 -24.42 5.56 -12.40
CA ARG A 444 -25.23 4.52 -13.03
C ARG A 444 -26.46 4.25 -12.20
N HIS A 445 -27.64 4.32 -12.81
CA HIS A 445 -28.94 4.20 -12.12
C HIS A 445 -29.17 5.20 -10.97
N TYR A 446 -28.30 6.22 -10.88
CA TYR A 446 -28.42 7.43 -10.10
C TYR A 446 -28.19 8.64 -11.01
N THR A 447 -28.58 9.80 -10.54
CA THR A 447 -28.20 11.09 -11.12
C THR A 447 -27.59 11.98 -10.04
N ARG A 448 -26.96 13.09 -10.44
CA ARG A 448 -26.43 14.10 -9.50
C ARG A 448 -27.49 14.62 -8.51
N ASN A 449 -28.77 14.54 -8.88
CA ASN A 449 -29.89 15.03 -8.08
C ASN A 449 -30.55 13.94 -7.22
N SER A 450 -30.10 12.68 -7.33
CA SER A 450 -30.60 11.61 -6.46
C SER A 450 -30.23 11.88 -5.01
N LYS A 451 -31.17 11.64 -4.08
CA LYS A 451 -30.98 11.92 -2.64
C LYS A 451 -29.70 11.30 -2.09
N GLN A 452 -29.43 10.04 -2.46
CA GLN A 452 -28.24 9.30 -2.03
C GLN A 452 -26.94 9.91 -2.56
N ILE A 453 -26.93 10.51 -3.75
CA ILE A 453 -25.75 11.16 -4.31
C ILE A 453 -25.50 12.51 -3.62
N ILE A 454 -26.55 13.26 -3.32
CA ILE A 454 -26.45 14.50 -2.54
C ILE A 454 -25.90 14.18 -1.13
N TRP A 455 -26.44 13.15 -0.49
CA TRP A 455 -25.98 12.66 0.80
C TRP A 455 -24.54 12.13 0.77
N PHE A 456 -24.16 11.41 -0.28
CA PHE A 456 -22.78 10.96 -0.46
C PHE A 456 -21.80 12.14 -0.48
N TRP A 457 -22.08 13.18 -1.28
CA TRP A 457 -21.19 14.35 -1.32
C TRP A 457 -21.26 15.22 -0.07
N GLN A 458 -22.40 15.24 0.64
CA GLN A 458 -22.49 15.85 1.96
C GLN A 458 -21.57 15.11 2.94
N PHE A 459 -21.62 13.78 2.97
CA PHE A 459 -20.75 12.94 3.79
C PHE A 459 -19.27 13.22 3.49
N VAL A 460 -18.86 13.16 2.22
CA VAL A 460 -17.46 13.39 1.82
C VAL A 460 -16.95 14.77 2.25
N LYS A 461 -17.81 15.80 2.22
CA LYS A 461 -17.47 17.17 2.67
C LYS A 461 -17.35 17.26 4.20
N GLU A 462 -18.22 16.59 4.95
CA GLU A 462 -18.21 16.60 6.41
C GLU A 462 -17.03 15.81 7.00
N MET A 463 -16.58 14.76 6.32
CA MET A 463 -15.50 13.90 6.80
C MET A 463 -14.12 14.53 6.62
N ASP A 464 -13.15 14.12 7.45
CA ASP A 464 -11.77 14.55 7.34
C ASP A 464 -11.03 13.85 6.18
N ASN A 465 -9.79 14.28 5.91
CA ASN A 465 -9.03 13.73 4.79
C ASN A 465 -8.63 12.26 4.98
N GLU A 466 -8.50 11.79 6.22
CA GLU A 466 -8.17 10.39 6.51
C GLU A 466 -9.32 9.48 6.05
N VAL A 467 -10.56 9.83 6.43
CA VAL A 467 -11.75 9.09 6.00
C VAL A 467 -11.96 9.19 4.48
N ARG A 468 -11.67 10.35 3.86
CA ARG A 468 -11.71 10.50 2.39
C ARG A 468 -10.72 9.58 1.67
N LEU A 469 -9.49 9.46 2.19
CA LEU A 469 -8.48 8.56 1.64
C LEU A 469 -8.89 7.09 1.81
N ARG A 470 -9.43 6.70 2.97
CA ARG A 470 -9.94 5.33 3.20
C ARG A 470 -11.08 4.98 2.25
N LEU A 471 -11.99 5.93 1.98
CA LEU A 471 -13.05 5.77 0.99
C LEU A 471 -12.47 5.61 -0.42
N MET A 472 -11.45 6.38 -0.77
CA MET A 472 -10.78 6.24 -2.06
C MET A 472 -10.09 4.89 -2.20
N GLN A 473 -9.36 4.41 -1.18
CA GLN A 473 -8.78 3.08 -1.15
C GLN A 473 -9.85 1.99 -1.24
N PHE A 474 -10.98 2.16 -0.57
CA PHE A 474 -12.09 1.22 -0.63
C PHE A 474 -12.62 1.06 -2.06
N VAL A 475 -12.76 2.16 -2.81
CA VAL A 475 -13.38 2.14 -4.15
C VAL A 475 -12.38 1.89 -5.29
N THR A 476 -11.14 2.35 -5.16
CA THR A 476 -10.12 2.31 -6.23
C THR A 476 -8.99 1.32 -5.95
N GLY A 477 -8.88 0.83 -4.72
CA GLY A 477 -7.80 -0.07 -4.31
C GLY A 477 -6.47 0.62 -4.03
N THR A 478 -6.39 1.95 -4.07
CA THR A 478 -5.17 2.70 -3.77
C THR A 478 -5.46 4.07 -3.14
N CYS A 479 -4.49 4.60 -2.38
CA CYS A 479 -4.51 5.97 -1.86
C CYS A 479 -3.86 7.00 -2.81
N ARG A 480 -3.41 6.57 -4.00
CA ARG A 480 -2.77 7.42 -5.01
C ARG A 480 -3.77 7.93 -6.04
N LEU A 481 -3.48 9.09 -6.61
CA LEU A 481 -4.21 9.66 -7.75
C LEU A 481 -3.24 9.92 -8.90
N PRO A 482 -3.70 9.81 -10.16
CA PRO A 482 -2.91 10.25 -11.32
C PRO A 482 -2.55 11.73 -11.22
N LEU A 483 -1.50 12.12 -11.95
CA LEU A 483 -1.03 13.50 -12.04
C LEU A 483 -2.14 14.49 -12.47
N GLY A 484 -3.00 14.08 -13.42
CA GLY A 484 -4.16 14.85 -13.88
C GLY A 484 -5.42 14.74 -13.02
N GLY A 485 -5.32 14.18 -11.81
CA GLY A 485 -6.43 14.05 -10.87
C GLY A 485 -7.46 12.98 -11.27
N PHE A 486 -8.71 13.16 -10.83
CA PHE A 486 -9.80 12.19 -11.07
C PHE A 486 -10.25 12.12 -12.53
N ALA A 487 -9.88 13.11 -13.35
CA ALA A 487 -10.17 13.12 -14.79
C ALA A 487 -9.43 12.00 -15.52
N GLU A 488 -8.23 11.67 -15.06
CA GLU A 488 -7.32 10.68 -15.65
C GLU A 488 -7.28 9.37 -14.86
N LEU A 489 -8.29 9.13 -14.01
CA LEU A 489 -8.37 7.91 -13.22
C LEU A 489 -8.39 6.68 -14.13
N MET A 490 -7.57 5.69 -13.78
CA MET A 490 -7.41 4.45 -14.55
C MET A 490 -7.99 3.28 -13.77
N GLY A 491 -8.54 2.31 -14.50
CA GLY A 491 -8.98 1.01 -13.99
C GLY A 491 -8.25 -0.12 -14.72
N SER A 492 -8.69 -1.37 -14.52
CA SER A 492 -8.05 -2.56 -15.10
C SER A 492 -8.03 -2.57 -16.63
N ASN A 493 -9.00 -1.89 -17.26
CA ASN A 493 -9.22 -1.91 -18.71
C ASN A 493 -8.88 -0.56 -19.40
N GLY A 494 -8.17 0.34 -18.71
CA GLY A 494 -7.79 1.66 -19.23
C GLY A 494 -8.45 2.83 -18.48
N PRO A 495 -8.66 3.99 -19.14
CA PRO A 495 -9.28 5.16 -18.51
C PRO A 495 -10.67 4.84 -17.95
N GLN A 496 -10.84 5.00 -16.65
CA GLN A 496 -12.04 4.61 -15.92
C GLN A 496 -12.26 5.55 -14.74
N LYS A 497 -13.25 6.44 -14.89
CA LYS A 497 -13.63 7.42 -13.87
C LYS A 497 -14.26 6.77 -12.64
N PHE A 498 -14.22 7.49 -11.52
CA PHE A 498 -14.94 7.11 -10.31
C PHE A 498 -16.44 7.00 -10.60
N CYS A 499 -17.06 5.87 -10.26
CA CYS A 499 -18.45 5.56 -10.59
C CYS A 499 -19.25 5.22 -9.34
N ILE A 500 -20.46 5.78 -9.21
CA ILE A 500 -21.43 5.36 -8.18
C ILE A 500 -22.63 4.72 -8.88
N GLU A 501 -22.90 3.46 -8.54
CA GLU A 501 -23.98 2.65 -9.12
C GLU A 501 -25.04 2.31 -8.07
N LYS A 502 -26.33 2.44 -8.43
CA LYS A 502 -27.43 2.01 -7.57
C LYS A 502 -27.59 0.49 -7.64
N VAL A 503 -27.32 -0.20 -6.53
CA VAL A 503 -27.42 -1.65 -6.44
C VAL A 503 -28.11 -2.08 -5.14
N GLY A 504 -28.91 -3.14 -5.19
CA GLY A 504 -29.40 -3.83 -3.99
C GLY A 504 -30.52 -3.12 -3.23
N LYS A 505 -30.68 -3.51 -1.96
CA LYS A 505 -31.71 -3.04 -1.03
C LYS A 505 -31.09 -2.16 0.05
N GLU A 506 -31.90 -1.31 0.68
CA GLU A 506 -31.48 -0.40 1.77
C GLU A 506 -30.84 -1.08 2.99
N THR A 507 -31.00 -2.39 3.16
CA THR A 507 -30.37 -3.17 4.23
C THR A 507 -28.94 -3.59 3.92
N TRP A 508 -28.54 -3.54 2.65
CA TRP A 508 -27.24 -4.00 2.20
C TRP A 508 -26.14 -3.02 2.58
N LEU A 509 -24.94 -3.54 2.77
CA LEU A 509 -23.73 -2.74 2.89
C LEU A 509 -23.28 -2.25 1.50
N PRO A 510 -22.64 -1.08 1.41
CA PRO A 510 -22.04 -0.65 0.16
C PRO A 510 -20.86 -1.56 -0.18
N ARG A 511 -20.65 -1.78 -1.48
CA ARG A 511 -19.56 -2.64 -1.99
C ARG A 511 -18.75 -1.89 -3.02
N SER A 512 -17.55 -2.36 -3.27
CA SER A 512 -16.66 -1.77 -4.25
C SER A 512 -16.12 -2.81 -5.21
N HIS A 513 -15.89 -2.35 -6.44
CA HIS A 513 -15.17 -3.07 -7.48
C HIS A 513 -13.99 -2.20 -7.91
N THR A 514 -12.82 -2.47 -7.33
CA THR A 514 -11.64 -1.62 -7.46
C THR A 514 -11.13 -1.53 -8.89
N CYS A 515 -11.24 -2.61 -9.66
CA CYS A 515 -10.90 -2.66 -11.08
C CYS A 515 -11.66 -1.64 -11.93
N PHE A 516 -12.88 -1.30 -11.51
CA PHE A 516 -13.78 -0.40 -12.23
C PHE A 516 -13.92 0.96 -11.56
N ASN A 517 -13.19 1.23 -10.47
CA ASN A 517 -13.36 2.42 -9.63
C ASN A 517 -14.83 2.66 -9.26
N ARG A 518 -15.57 1.58 -8.97
CA ARG A 518 -17.03 1.60 -8.80
C ARG A 518 -17.44 1.32 -7.37
N LEU A 519 -18.29 2.20 -6.84
CA LEU A 519 -19.02 2.05 -5.58
C LEU A 519 -20.46 1.61 -5.88
N ASP A 520 -20.82 0.42 -5.44
CA ASP A 520 -22.20 -0.04 -5.36
C ASP A 520 -22.83 0.60 -4.11
N LEU A 521 -23.68 1.60 -4.32
CA LEU A 521 -24.32 2.37 -3.25
C LEU A 521 -25.82 2.03 -3.16
N PRO A 522 -26.25 1.32 -2.10
CA PRO A 522 -27.65 1.02 -1.89
C PRO A 522 -28.53 2.26 -1.75
N PRO A 523 -29.83 2.17 -2.14
CA PRO A 523 -30.75 3.30 -2.06
C PRO A 523 -31.25 3.54 -0.64
N TYR A 524 -30.35 3.94 0.27
CA TYR A 524 -30.66 4.22 1.68
C TYR A 524 -31.79 5.25 1.85
N LYS A 525 -32.49 5.18 2.97
CA LYS A 525 -33.65 6.03 3.27
C LYS A 525 -33.31 7.36 3.93
N SER A 526 -32.15 7.48 4.57
CA SER A 526 -31.71 8.69 5.27
C SER A 526 -30.20 8.91 5.13
N TYR A 527 -29.79 10.16 5.40
CA TYR A 527 -28.37 10.53 5.47
C TYR A 527 -27.62 9.74 6.54
N GLU A 528 -28.21 9.62 7.74
CA GLU A 528 -27.59 8.89 8.86
C GLU A 528 -27.35 7.41 8.53
N GLN A 529 -28.32 6.76 7.87
CA GLN A 529 -28.16 5.37 7.43
C GLN A 529 -27.01 5.24 6.42
N LEU A 530 -26.91 6.15 5.45
CA LEU A 530 -25.81 6.17 4.48
C LEU A 530 -24.47 6.36 5.18
N LYS A 531 -24.39 7.33 6.09
CA LYS A 531 -23.18 7.65 6.84
C LYS A 531 -22.69 6.46 7.67
N GLU A 532 -23.59 5.85 8.45
CA GLU A 532 -23.28 4.67 9.27
C GLU A 532 -22.77 3.50 8.41
N LYS A 533 -23.53 3.14 7.36
CA LYS A 533 -23.19 2.00 6.50
C LYS A 533 -21.92 2.22 5.70
N LEU A 534 -21.66 3.44 5.26
CA LEU A 534 -20.46 3.78 4.50
C LEU A 534 -19.23 3.82 5.41
N LEU A 535 -19.32 4.40 6.62
CA LEU A 535 -18.25 4.34 7.63
C LEU A 535 -17.93 2.90 8.01
N PHE A 536 -18.94 2.07 8.24
CA PHE A 536 -18.74 0.67 8.57
C PHE A 536 -18.00 -0.06 7.45
N ALA A 537 -18.38 0.13 6.18
CA ALA A 537 -17.76 -0.57 5.05
C ALA A 537 -16.33 -0.10 4.72
N ILE A 538 -15.98 1.17 4.95
CA ILE A 538 -14.61 1.66 4.71
C ILE A 538 -13.64 1.21 5.80
N GLU A 539 -14.13 1.05 7.04
CA GLU A 539 -13.39 0.52 8.18
C GLU A 539 -13.26 -1.01 8.09
N GLU A 540 -14.35 -1.74 7.90
CA GLU A 540 -14.34 -3.21 7.85
C GLU A 540 -13.91 -3.73 6.46
N THR A 541 -12.60 -3.83 6.27
CA THR A 541 -11.97 -4.36 5.04
C THR A 541 -11.78 -5.88 5.01
N GLU A 542 -11.95 -6.57 6.13
CA GLU A 542 -11.91 -8.03 6.15
C GLU A 542 -13.19 -8.54 5.48
N GLY A 543 -13.02 -9.26 4.35
CA GLY A 543 -14.07 -9.52 3.38
C GLY A 543 -15.37 -10.02 3.99
N PHE A 544 -16.47 -9.36 3.63
CA PHE A 544 -17.80 -9.92 3.77
C PHE A 544 -17.93 -11.11 2.83
N GLY A 545 -17.59 -12.30 3.33
CA GLY A 545 -18.27 -13.51 2.88
C GLY A 545 -19.74 -13.32 3.21
N GLN A 546 -20.58 -13.27 2.19
CA GLN A 546 -22.02 -13.33 2.39
C GLN A 546 -22.32 -14.65 3.11
N GLU A 547 -23.01 -14.57 4.24
CA GLU A 547 -24.01 -15.58 4.55
C GLU A 547 -25.06 -15.64 3.43
#